data_AF-A0A368YZ84-F1
#
_entry.id   AF-A0A368YZ84-F1
#
_cell.length_a   1.000
_cell.length_b   1.000
_cell.length_c   1.000
_cell.angle_alpha   90.00
_cell.angle_beta   90.00
_cell.angle_gamma   90.00
#
_symmetry.space_group_name_H-M   'P 1'
#
loop_
_entity.id
_entity.type
_entity.pdbx_description
1 polymer ?
#
loop_
_entity_poly.entity_id
_entity_poly.type
_entity_poly.pdbx_seq_one_letter_code
_entity_poly.pdbx_strand_id
1 'polypeptide(L)'
;MTLKCTAHSSRDLKLAIISIDHDAWDGGEFVTLEIDGASYVVIDIGMRMLTPRELFNAQGFPPDYVIEGVWNEDEAGDWHWRAFAKDVQVSCCGNSVCPQLAAAVVGANCGHLAVESRGVANG
;
A
#
# COMPACT_ATOMS: atom_id res chain seq x y z
N MET A 1 -24.46 -31.40 10.92
CA MET A 1 -24.22 -30.81 9.57
C MET A 1 -22.74 -30.54 9.50
N THR A 2 -21.99 -31.40 8.81
CA THR A 2 -20.54 -31.49 8.90
C THR A 2 -19.89 -30.48 7.97
N LEU A 3 -19.35 -29.39 8.51
CA LEU A 3 -18.45 -28.51 7.76
C LEU A 3 -17.02 -29.04 7.95
N LYS A 4 -16.59 -29.88 6.99
CA LYS A 4 -15.16 -30.11 6.73
C LYS A 4 -14.62 -28.84 6.08
N CYS A 5 -13.67 -28.16 6.73
CA CYS A 5 -12.83 -27.17 6.06
C CYS A 5 -11.36 -27.51 6.30
N THR A 6 -10.84 -28.36 5.42
CA THR A 6 -9.41 -28.56 5.21
C THR A 6 -8.88 -27.44 4.31
N ALA A 7 -8.19 -26.45 4.88
CA ALA A 7 -7.12 -25.68 4.22
C ALA A 7 -6.59 -24.58 5.18
N HIS A 8 -5.69 -24.94 6.10
CA HIS A 8 -4.91 -23.94 6.82
C HIS A 8 -3.95 -23.28 5.83
N SER A 9 -4.24 -22.03 5.47
CA SER A 9 -3.39 -21.21 4.60
C SER A 9 -2.73 -20.14 5.46
N SER A 10 -1.57 -19.62 5.05
CA SER A 10 -0.73 -18.67 5.81
C SER A 10 -1.40 -17.35 6.26
N ARG A 11 -2.71 -17.18 6.02
CA ARG A 11 -3.56 -16.08 6.49
C ARG A 11 -3.94 -16.21 7.96
N ASP A 12 -3.98 -17.44 8.49
CA ASP A 12 -4.47 -17.73 9.85
C ASP A 12 -3.58 -17.12 10.94
N LEU A 13 -2.26 -17.02 10.68
CA LEU A 13 -1.29 -16.45 11.63
C LEU A 13 -1.41 -14.93 11.81
N LYS A 14 -1.87 -14.19 10.79
CA LYS A 14 -2.00 -12.72 10.88
C LYS A 14 -3.24 -12.30 11.68
N LEU A 15 -4.31 -13.10 11.62
CA LEU A 15 -5.53 -12.86 12.39
C LEU A 15 -5.31 -13.10 13.88
N ALA A 16 -4.56 -14.15 14.23
CA ALA A 16 -4.24 -14.47 15.61
C ALA A 16 -3.58 -13.29 16.35
N ILE A 17 -2.62 -12.60 15.71
CA ILE A 17 -1.88 -11.50 16.36
C ILE A 17 -2.80 -10.31 16.66
N ILE A 18 -3.65 -9.89 15.72
CA ILE A 18 -4.57 -8.75 15.91
C ILE A 18 -5.61 -9.04 17.00
N SER A 19 -6.03 -10.30 17.14
CA SER A 19 -7.08 -10.68 18.07
C SER A 19 -6.61 -10.87 19.52
N ILE A 20 -5.33 -11.13 19.73
CA ILE A 20 -4.71 -11.21 21.07
C ILE A 20 -4.70 -9.83 21.74
N ASP A 21 -4.41 -8.76 21.00
CA ASP A 21 -4.31 -7.40 21.55
C ASP A 21 -5.68 -6.81 21.96
N HIS A 22 -6.78 -7.37 21.45
CA HIS A 22 -8.14 -6.93 21.75
C HIS A 22 -8.91 -7.87 22.70
N ASP A 23 -8.24 -8.87 23.29
CA ASP A 23 -8.84 -9.91 24.15
C ASP A 23 -10.04 -10.63 23.48
N ALA A 24 -10.05 -10.64 22.15
CA ALA A 24 -11.12 -11.17 21.31
C ALA A 24 -10.91 -12.65 20.96
N TRP A 25 -9.80 -13.25 21.40
CA TRP A 25 -9.45 -14.63 21.10
C TRP A 25 -9.07 -15.39 22.37
N ASP A 26 -9.84 -16.44 22.65
CA ASP A 26 -9.70 -17.34 23.80
C ASP A 26 -8.74 -18.52 23.54
N GLY A 27 -8.00 -18.49 22.43
CA GLY A 27 -7.12 -19.58 22.00
C GLY A 27 -7.82 -20.71 21.26
N GLY A 28 -9.10 -20.56 20.89
CA GLY A 28 -9.85 -21.50 20.07
C GLY A 28 -9.53 -21.45 18.56
N GLU A 29 -10.19 -22.30 17.77
CA GLU A 29 -10.04 -22.33 16.29
C GLU A 29 -10.65 -21.10 15.60
N PHE A 30 -11.55 -20.38 16.28
CA PHE A 30 -12.27 -19.23 15.75
C PHE A 30 -12.16 -18.02 16.68
N VAL A 31 -12.18 -16.82 16.09
CA VAL A 31 -12.32 -15.56 16.83
C VAL A 31 -13.81 -15.30 17.03
N THR A 32 -14.22 -15.14 18.28
CA THR A 32 -15.61 -14.86 18.66
C THR A 32 -15.75 -13.48 19.30
N LEU A 33 -16.79 -12.76 18.93
CA LEU A 33 -17.10 -11.42 19.45
C LEU A 33 -18.47 -11.43 20.11
N GLU A 34 -18.55 -10.96 21.34
CA GLU A 34 -19.83 -10.67 22.01
C GLU A 34 -20.21 -9.22 21.76
N ILE A 35 -21.30 -9.00 21.03
CA ILE A 35 -21.84 -7.66 20.74
C ILE A 35 -23.32 -7.68 21.13
N ASP A 36 -23.72 -6.80 22.06
CA ASP A 36 -25.09 -6.69 22.59
C ASP A 36 -25.70 -8.02 23.09
N GLY A 37 -24.85 -8.91 23.64
CA GLY A 37 -25.26 -10.21 24.19
C GLY A 37 -25.51 -11.29 23.12
N ALA A 38 -25.09 -11.05 21.88
CA ALA A 38 -25.05 -12.03 20.81
C ALA A 38 -23.60 -12.36 20.42
N SER A 39 -23.32 -13.66 20.29
CA SER A 39 -22.03 -14.18 19.85
C SER A 39 -21.92 -14.19 18.32
N TYR A 40 -20.88 -13.53 17.80
CA TYR A 40 -20.54 -13.50 16.38
C TYR A 40 -19.21 -14.23 16.14
N VAL A 41 -19.10 -14.95 15.03
CA VAL A 41 -17.84 -15.57 14.59
C VAL A 41 -17.25 -14.73 13.48
N VAL A 42 -15.99 -14.32 13.63
CA VAL A 42 -15.26 -13.60 12.59
C VAL A 42 -14.79 -14.62 11.54
N ILE A 43 -15.40 -14.58 10.35
CA ILE A 43 -15.09 -15.50 9.25
C ILE A 43 -14.00 -14.91 8.34
N ASP A 44 -14.05 -13.61 8.08
CA ASP A 44 -13.05 -12.88 7.29
C ASP A 44 -13.11 -11.40 7.67
N ILE A 45 -11.94 -10.75 7.76
CA ILE A 45 -11.80 -9.31 8.02
C ILE A 45 -11.49 -8.53 6.73
N GLY A 46 -11.61 -9.17 5.57
CA GLY A 46 -11.48 -8.52 4.26
C GLY A 46 -10.05 -8.12 3.90
N MET A 47 -9.04 -8.80 4.47
CA MET A 47 -7.64 -8.51 4.17
C MET A 47 -7.26 -9.06 2.80
N ARG A 48 -6.93 -8.16 1.87
CA ARG A 48 -6.37 -8.52 0.55
C ARG A 48 -5.07 -7.80 0.27
N MET A 49 -4.31 -8.35 -0.68
CA MET A 49 -3.18 -7.63 -1.24
C MET A 49 -3.69 -6.39 -1.99
N LEU A 50 -3.06 -5.25 -1.70
CA LEU A 50 -3.29 -4.01 -2.44
C LEU A 50 -2.73 -4.15 -3.86
N THR A 51 -3.39 -3.49 -4.81
CA THR A 51 -2.90 -3.35 -6.19
C THR A 51 -1.73 -2.37 -6.24
N PRO A 52 -0.86 -2.41 -7.27
CA PRO A 52 0.25 -1.47 -7.39
C PRO A 52 -0.20 -0.01 -7.26
N ARG A 53 -1.31 0.37 -7.93
CA ARG A 53 -1.86 1.72 -7.84
C ARG A 53 -2.27 2.09 -6.41
N GLU A 54 -2.91 1.18 -5.68
CA GLU A 54 -3.28 1.43 -4.28
C GLU A 54 -2.05 1.60 -3.38
N LEU A 55 -0.97 0.85 -3.63
CA LEU A 55 0.28 0.99 -2.89
C LEU A 55 0.95 2.36 -3.12
N PHE A 56 0.99 2.84 -4.37
CA PHE A 56 1.50 4.18 -4.69
C PHE A 56 0.62 5.29 -4.10
N ASN A 57 -0.70 5.15 -4.18
CA ASN A 57 -1.63 6.11 -3.59
C ASN A 57 -1.48 6.17 -2.06
N ALA A 58 -1.28 5.02 -1.40
CA ALA A 58 -1.06 4.97 0.05
C ALA A 58 0.22 5.69 0.48
N GLN A 59 1.24 5.74 -0.39
CA GLN A 59 2.45 6.54 -0.18
C GLN A 59 2.26 8.04 -0.50
N GLY A 60 1.10 8.45 -1.00
CA GLY A 60 0.82 9.85 -1.35
C GLY A 60 1.31 10.25 -2.74
N PHE A 61 1.55 9.28 -3.64
CA PHE A 61 1.84 9.61 -5.04
C PHE A 61 0.57 10.14 -5.74
N PRO A 62 0.71 11.13 -6.65
CA PRO A 62 -0.38 11.59 -7.48
C PRO A 62 -1.00 10.46 -8.34
N PRO A 63 -2.30 10.53 -8.65
CA PRO A 63 -2.97 9.50 -9.45
C PRO A 63 -2.46 9.40 -10.89
N ASP A 64 -1.91 10.50 -11.42
CA ASP A 64 -1.27 10.63 -12.72
C ASP A 64 0.19 10.14 -12.73
N TYR A 65 0.73 9.71 -11.58
CA TYR A 65 2.07 9.15 -11.52
C TYR A 65 2.16 7.87 -12.37
N VAL A 66 3.10 7.86 -13.31
CA VAL A 66 3.29 6.77 -14.29
C VAL A 66 4.03 5.62 -13.64
N ILE A 67 3.34 4.50 -13.46
CA ILE A 67 3.88 3.27 -12.85
C ILE A 67 3.99 2.12 -13.85
N GLU A 68 3.38 2.27 -15.03
CA GLU A 68 3.18 1.18 -15.98
C GLU A 68 4.41 0.90 -16.85
N GLY A 69 5.41 1.78 -16.83
CA GLY A 69 6.60 1.66 -17.66
C GLY A 69 7.41 2.95 -17.72
N VAL A 70 8.40 2.95 -18.60
CA VAL A 70 9.31 4.07 -18.83
C VAL A 70 9.58 4.21 -20.34
N TRP A 71 9.80 5.45 -20.77
CA TRP A 71 10.30 5.75 -22.12
C TRP A 71 11.82 5.65 -22.13
N ASN A 72 12.37 4.85 -23.05
CA ASN A 72 13.81 4.76 -23.26
C ASN A 72 14.13 5.17 -24.70
N GLU A 73 15.29 5.79 -24.87
CA GLU A 73 15.89 6.09 -26.18
C GLU A 73 16.82 4.93 -26.54
N ASP A 74 16.77 4.48 -27.81
CA ASP A 74 17.70 3.46 -28.30
C ASP A 74 18.99 4.08 -28.89
N GLU A 75 19.92 3.24 -29.32
CA GLU A 75 21.20 3.69 -29.90
C GLU A 75 21.02 4.48 -31.22
N ALA A 76 19.85 4.39 -31.85
CA ALA A 76 19.50 5.12 -33.07
C ALA A 76 18.80 6.47 -32.79
N GLY A 77 18.50 6.78 -31.53
CA GLY A 77 17.78 7.99 -31.11
C GLY A 77 16.25 7.86 -31.14
N ASP A 78 15.72 6.65 -31.33
CA ASP A 78 14.28 6.39 -31.36
C ASP A 78 13.74 6.08 -29.95
N TRP A 79 12.62 6.73 -29.62
CA TRP A 79 11.96 6.57 -28.32
C TRP A 79 10.99 5.40 -28.34
N HIS A 80 11.17 4.46 -27.41
CA HIS A 80 10.29 3.31 -27.25
C HIS A 80 9.78 3.18 -25.80
N TRP A 81 8.52 2.74 -25.69
CA TRP A 81 7.91 2.48 -24.39
C TRP A 81 8.29 1.09 -23.89
N ARG A 82 8.84 1.03 -22.67
CA ARG A 82 9.14 -0.22 -21.97
C ARG A 82 8.15 -0.39 -20.82
N ALA A 83 7.19 -1.32 -21.00
CA ALA A 83 6.23 -1.66 -19.96
C ALA A 83 6.88 -2.41 -18.78
N PHE A 84 6.38 -2.17 -17.57
CA PHE A 84 6.78 -2.88 -16.36
C PHE A 84 5.76 -3.96 -15.96
N ALA A 85 6.27 -5.15 -15.68
CA ALA A 85 5.48 -6.21 -15.09
C ALA A 85 5.05 -5.85 -13.65
N LYS A 86 3.96 -6.46 -13.17
CA LYS A 86 3.32 -6.10 -11.90
C LYS A 86 4.26 -6.21 -10.69
N ASP A 87 5.12 -7.22 -10.68
CA ASP A 87 6.15 -7.44 -9.66
C ASP A 87 7.20 -6.32 -9.64
N VAL A 88 7.63 -5.85 -10.81
CA VAL A 88 8.52 -4.70 -10.95
C VAL A 88 7.86 -3.44 -10.38
N GLN A 89 6.59 -3.20 -10.69
CA GLN A 89 5.85 -2.05 -10.14
C GLN A 89 5.77 -2.09 -8.61
N VAL A 90 5.50 -3.26 -8.02
CA VAL A 90 5.49 -3.46 -6.57
C VAL A 90 6.87 -3.28 -5.96
N SER A 91 7.93 -3.76 -6.62
CA SER A 91 9.32 -3.56 -6.19
C SER A 91 9.72 -2.08 -6.22
N CYS A 92 9.36 -1.35 -7.28
CA CYS A 92 9.58 0.10 -7.36
C CYS A 92 8.85 0.85 -6.23
N CYS A 93 7.62 0.44 -5.94
CA CYS A 93 6.83 0.97 -4.83
C CYS A 93 7.49 0.70 -3.47
N GLY A 94 8.09 -0.47 -3.26
CA GLY A 94 8.81 -0.79 -2.02
C GLY A 94 10.11 -0.02 -1.83
N ASN A 95 10.72 0.45 -2.91
CA ASN A 95 11.97 1.23 -2.89
C ASN A 95 11.74 2.75 -2.99
N SER A 96 10.50 3.19 -3.19
CA SER A 96 10.18 4.61 -3.29
C SER A 96 10.09 5.26 -1.91
N VAL A 97 10.23 6.59 -1.87
CA VAL A 97 10.02 7.40 -0.66
C VAL A 97 8.72 8.18 -0.81
N CYS A 98 7.96 8.27 0.29
CA CYS A 98 6.75 9.10 0.36
C CYS A 98 7.07 10.55 -0.09
N PRO A 99 6.39 11.08 -1.12
CA PRO A 99 6.69 12.41 -1.65
C PRO A 99 6.57 13.53 -0.60
N GLN A 100 5.59 13.42 0.31
CA GLN A 100 5.40 14.41 1.38
C GLN A 100 6.56 14.41 2.38
N LEU A 101 7.05 13.21 2.73
CA LEU A 101 8.22 13.08 3.60
C LEU A 101 9.48 13.62 2.91
N ALA A 102 9.69 13.28 1.64
CA ALA A 102 10.81 13.79 0.86
C ALA A 102 10.78 15.32 0.78
N ALA A 103 9.61 15.92 0.52
CA ALA A 103 9.43 17.36 0.48
C ALA A 103 9.75 18.04 1.83
N ALA A 104 9.32 17.45 2.95
CA ALA A 104 9.60 17.99 4.27
C ALA A 104 11.11 17.95 4.61
N VAL A 105 11.78 16.83 4.33
CA VAL A 105 13.22 16.66 4.59
C VAL A 105 14.03 17.61 3.71
N VAL A 106 13.69 17.73 2.42
CA VAL A 106 14.38 18.66 1.51
C VAL A 106 14.12 20.11 1.93
N GLY A 107 12.89 20.47 2.33
CA GLY A 107 12.58 21.81 2.82
C GLY A 107 13.39 22.19 4.06
N ALA A 108 13.58 21.26 5.00
CA ALA A 108 14.36 21.50 6.20
C ALA A 108 15.86 21.68 5.93
N ASN A 109 16.43 20.90 5.00
CA ASN A 109 17.88 20.89 4.76
C ASN A 109 18.33 21.86 3.64
N CYS A 110 17.49 22.05 2.63
CA CYS A 110 17.85 22.73 1.39
C CYS A 110 17.04 24.01 1.16
N GLY A 111 16.50 24.63 2.22
CA GLY A 111 15.73 25.88 2.10
C GLY A 111 16.48 27.01 1.38
N HIS A 112 17.81 27.02 1.45
CA HIS A 112 18.69 27.98 0.75
C HIS A 112 18.77 27.77 -0.77
N LEU A 113 18.37 26.60 -1.28
CA LEU A 113 18.29 26.29 -2.72
C LEU A 113 16.86 26.44 -3.25
N ALA A 114 15.88 26.72 -2.39
CA ALA A 114 14.50 26.90 -2.80
C ALA A 114 14.40 28.14 -3.69
N VAL A 115 14.02 27.94 -4.95
CA VAL A 115 13.70 29.04 -5.86
C VAL A 115 12.43 29.72 -5.34
N GLU A 116 12.52 31.00 -4.97
CA GLU A 116 11.34 31.79 -4.62
C GLU A 116 10.37 31.77 -5.81
N SER A 117 9.21 31.17 -5.62
CA SER A 117 8.13 31.24 -6.60
C SER A 117 7.62 32.68 -6.61
N ARG A 118 8.08 33.47 -7.58
CA ARG A 118 7.46 34.77 -7.89
C ARG A 118 6.00 34.49 -8.28
N GLY A 119 5.09 34.77 -7.35
CA GLY A 119 3.66 34.62 -7.57
C GLY A 119 3.26 35.38 -8.82
N VAL A 120 2.72 34.67 -9.81
CA VAL A 120 2.04 35.29 -10.95
C VAL A 120 0.72 35.83 -10.40
N ALA A 121 0.73 37.12 -10.06
CA ALA A 121 -0.49 37.87 -9.85
C ALA A 121 -1.21 37.98 -11.20
N ASN A 122 -2.25 37.18 -11.40
CA ASN A 122 -3.17 37.36 -12.51
C ASN A 122 -4.04 38.59 -12.20
N GLY A 123 -3.89 39.64 -13.00
CA GLY A 123 -4.78 40.80 -13.05
C GLY A 123 -5.99 40.57 -13.97
#